data_AF-A6JK24-F1
#
_entry.id   AF-A6JK24-F1
#
_cell.length_a   1.000
_cell.length_b   1.000
_cell.length_c   1.000
_cell.angle_alpha   90.00
_cell.angle_beta   90.00
_cell.angle_gamma   90.00
#
_symmetry.space_group_name_H-M   'P 1'
#
loop_
_entity.id
_entity.type
_entity.pdbx_description
1 polymer ?
#
loop_
_entity_poly.entity_id
_entity_poly.type
_entity_poly.pdbx_seq_one_letter_code
_entity_poly.pdbx_strand_id
1 'polypeptide(L)' 'MMCGAPSATMPATTETQEIADKVDVGEEKCVHLRVFEPLPHENKPLTLSSYQTDKEKHDELTYF' A
#
# COMPACT_ATOMS: atom_id res chain seq x y z
N MET A 1 -28.52 -18.27 16.60
CA MET A 1 -28.06 -17.65 15.33
C MET A 1 -28.03 -16.16 15.57
N MET A 2 -26.87 -15.50 15.50
CA MET A 2 -26.75 -14.05 15.65
C MET A 2 -26.03 -13.49 14.43
N CYS A 3 -26.76 -12.76 13.60
CA CYS A 3 -26.19 -12.02 12.46
C CYS A 3 -25.57 -10.73 13.01
N GLY A 4 -24.23 -10.66 13.05
CA GLY A 4 -23.51 -9.44 13.36
C GLY A 4 -23.74 -8.41 12.26
N ALA A 5 -24.15 -7.21 12.63
CA ALA A 5 -24.33 -6.11 11.68
C ALA A 5 -22.98 -5.78 11.01
N PRO A 6 -22.93 -5.55 9.69
CA PRO A 6 -21.72 -5.07 9.04
C PRO A 6 -21.41 -3.66 9.55
N SER A 7 -20.19 -3.48 10.06
CA SER A 7 -19.67 -2.18 10.46
C SER A 7 -19.67 -1.24 9.24
N ALA A 8 -20.01 0.04 9.45
CA ALA A 8 -20.17 1.02 8.38
C ALA A 8 -18.92 1.10 7.49
N THR A 9 -19.12 1.09 6.18
CA THR A 9 -18.07 1.33 5.18
C THR A 9 -17.46 2.70 5.42
N MET A 10 -16.28 2.73 6.03
CA MET A 10 -15.45 3.93 6.05
C MET A 10 -14.82 4.06 4.67
N PRO A 11 -14.97 5.19 3.95
CA PRO A 11 -14.19 5.43 2.75
C PRO A 11 -12.71 5.39 3.13
N ALA A 12 -11.88 4.71 2.34
CA ALA A 12 -10.44 4.71 2.52
C ALA A 12 -9.98 6.17 2.53
N THR A 13 -9.64 6.67 3.72
CA THR A 13 -9.08 8.01 3.86
C THR A 13 -7.78 8.03 3.07
N THR A 14 -7.48 9.18 2.46
CA THR A 14 -6.23 9.41 1.72
C THR A 14 -4.99 9.02 2.54
N GLU A 15 -5.10 9.01 3.87
CA GLU A 15 -4.08 8.54 4.81
C GLU A 15 -3.75 7.03 4.72
N THR A 16 -4.66 6.19 4.21
CA THR A 16 -4.36 4.77 3.91
C THR A 16 -3.78 4.59 2.51
N GLN A 17 -3.98 5.55 1.60
CA GLN A 17 -3.40 5.53 0.25
C GLN A 17 -1.94 6.00 0.20
N GLU A 18 -1.43 6.59 1.29
CA GLU A 18 -0.01 6.94 1.46
C GLU A 18 0.84 5.82 2.08
N ILE A 19 0.37 4.57 2.04
CA ILE A 19 1.27 3.40 2.06
C ILE A 19 1.92 3.26 0.66
N ALA A 20 2.37 4.38 0.11
CA ALA A 20 3.39 4.41 -0.92
C ALA A 20 4.71 4.28 -0.16
N ASP A 21 4.96 3.04 0.29
CA ASP A 21 6.10 2.66 1.12
C ASP A 21 7.40 2.96 0.38
N LYS A 22 7.91 4.17 0.61
CA LYS A 22 9.31 4.51 0.41
C LYS A 22 10.07 3.92 1.59
N VAL A 23 10.46 2.65 1.45
CA VAL A 23 11.20 1.97 2.50
C VAL A 23 12.66 2.42 2.42
N ASP A 24 13.10 3.19 3.42
CA ASP A 24 14.51 3.53 3.61
C ASP A 24 15.25 2.25 4.04
N VAL A 25 16.22 1.83 3.22
CA VAL A 25 17.04 0.63 3.48
C VAL A 25 18.45 0.99 3.98
N GLY A 26 18.68 2.25 4.37
CA GLY A 26 20.00 2.79 4.66
C GLY A 26 20.78 3.21 3.41
N GLU A 27 21.91 3.90 3.62
CA GLU A 27 22.79 4.43 2.55
C GLU A 27 22.09 5.38 1.55
N GLU A 28 21.09 6.14 2.00
CA GLU A 28 20.30 7.05 1.16
C GLU A 28 19.48 6.35 0.06
N LYS A 29 19.44 5.01 0.11
CA LYS A 29 18.71 4.16 -0.82
C LYS A 29 17.31 3.87 -0.29
N CYS A 30 16.37 3.93 -1.20
CA CYS A 30 14.97 3.71 -1.01
C CYS A 30 14.52 2.60 -1.95
N VAL A 31 13.54 1.83 -1.50
CA VAL A 31 12.82 0.87 -2.35
C VAL A 31 11.41 1.42 -2.54
N HIS A 32 10.97 1.55 -3.79
CA HIS A 32 9.59 1.86 -4.10
C HIS A 32 8.81 0.56 -4.21
N LEU A 33 7.85 0.36 -3.31
CA LEU A 33 6.97 -0.81 -3.32
C LEU A 33 5.64 -0.45 -3.97
N ARG A 34 5.15 -1.35 -4.83
CA ARG A 34 3.81 -1.28 -5.38
C ARG A 34 2.98 -2.41 -4.81
N VAL A 35 2.05 -2.05 -3.94
CA VAL A 35 1.14 -3.00 -3.29
C VAL A 35 -0.24 -2.89 -3.95
N PHE A 36 -0.86 -4.03 -4.21
CA PHE A 36 -2.24 -4.12 -4.66
C PHE A 36 -3.10 -4.48 -3.46
N GLU A 37 -4.00 -3.55 -3.13
CA GLU A 37 -5.07 -3.78 -2.17
C GLU A 37 -6.30 -4.29 -2.93
N PRO A 38 -6.72 -5.54 -2.72
CA PRO A 38 -7.93 -6.07 -3.33
C PRO A 38 -9.18 -5.41 -2.73
N LEU A 39 -10.31 -5.48 -3.43
CA LEU A 39 -11.53 -4.82 -2.98
C LEU A 39 -12.01 -5.42 -1.64
N PRO A 40 -12.69 -4.63 -0.77
CA PRO A 40 -13.07 -5.07 0.58
C PRO A 40 -13.88 -6.38 0.63
N HIS A 41 -14.63 -6.69 -0.43
CA HIS A 41 -15.44 -7.90 -0.52
C HIS A 41 -14.66 -9.14 -0.97
N GLU A 42 -13.45 -8.97 -1.53
CA GLU A 42 -12.62 -10.10 -1.97
C GLU A 42 -11.99 -10.84 -0.80
N ASN A 43 -11.90 -10.23 0.40
CA ASN A 43 -11.28 -10.83 1.59
C ASN A 43 -9.91 -11.47 1.30
N LYS A 44 -9.14 -10.85 0.41
CA LYS A 44 -7.80 -11.28 0.04
C LYS A 44 -6.76 -10.42 0.77
N PRO A 45 -5.59 -10.98 1.09
CA PRO A 45 -4.49 -10.19 1.65
C PRO A 45 -3.94 -9.20 0.61
N LEU A 46 -3.31 -8.13 1.09
CA LEU A 46 -2.53 -7.23 0.24
C LEU A 46 -1.43 -8.02 -0.47
N THR A 47 -1.22 -7.76 -1.75
CA THR A 47 -0.20 -8.43 -2.56
C THR A 47 0.80 -7.43 -3.11
N LEU A 48 2.09 -7.74 -2.97
CA LEU A 48 3.13 -6.97 -3.63
C LEU A 48 3.05 -7.24 -5.13
N SER A 49 2.78 -6.19 -5.91
CA SER A 49 2.64 -6.26 -7.36
C SER A 49 3.94 -5.97 -8.08
N SER A 50 4.75 -5.04 -7.56
CA SER A 50 6.04 -4.68 -8.16
C SER A 50 6.93 -3.97 -7.14
N TYR A 51 8.24 -3.94 -7.38
CA TYR A 51 9.19 -3.18 -6.57
C TYR A 51 10.32 -2.61 -7.43
N GLN A 52 10.86 -1.46 -7.04
CA GLN A 52 12.08 -0.88 -7.60
C GLN A 52 13.09 -0.63 -6.48
N THR A 53 14.32 -1.11 -6.64
CA THR A 53 15.43 -0.87 -5.72
C THR A 53 16.31 0.29 -6.20
N ASP A 54 17.27 0.70 -5.37
CA ASP A 54 18.30 1.69 -5.72
C ASP A 54 17.74 3.06 -6.10
N LYS A 55 16.59 3.44 -5.51
CA LYS A 55 16.03 4.78 -5.63
C LYS A 55 16.60 5.70 -4.57
N GLU A 56 16.70 6.98 -4.86
CA GLU A 56 17.14 7.97 -3.86
C GLU A 56 15.95 8.55 -3.10
N LYS A 57 16.23 9.16 -1.94
CA LYS A 57 15.19 9.83 -1.15
C LYS A 57 14.46 10.95 -1.91
N HIS A 58 15.11 11.52 -2.93
CA HIS A 58 14.56 12.57 -3.77
C HIS A 58 13.91 12.09 -5.08
N ASP A 59 13.97 10.78 -5.38
CA ASP A 59 13.33 10.21 -6.57
C ASP A 59 11.80 10.28 -6.42
N GLU A 60 11.13 10.81 -7.45
CA GLU A 60 9.66 10.87 -7.50
C GLU A 60 9.07 9.46 -7.62
N LEU A 61 8.04 9.19 -6.84
CA LEU A 61 7.32 7.92 -6.88
C LEU A 61 6.42 7.90 -8.12
N THR A 62 6.95 7.34 -9.20
CA THR A 62 6.27 7.20 -10.49
C THR A 62 5.60 5.83 -10.61
N TYR A 63 4.62 5.72 -11.49
CA TYR A 63 3.95 4.44 -11.75
C TYR A 63 4.85 3.51 -12.57
N PHE A 64 4.96 2.25 -12.13
CA PHE A 64 5.75 1.19 -12.77
C PHE A 64 5.08 -0.19 -12.72
#